data_AF-Q9SQD9-F1
#
_entry.id   AF-Q9SQD9-F1
#
_cell.length_a   1.000
_cell.length_b   1.000
_cell.length_c   1.000
_cell.angle_alpha   90.00
_cell.angle_beta   90.00
_cell.angle_gamma   90.00
#
_symmetry.space_group_name_H-M   'P 1'
#
loop_
_entity.id
_entity.type
_entity.pdbx_description
1 polymer ?
#
loop_
_entity_poly.entity_id
_entity_poly.type
_entity_poly.pdbx_seq_one_letter_code
_entity_poly.pdbx_strand_id
1 'polypeptide(L)' 'TNYLRPDIKRGKFSQEEEQTILHLHSVLGNKWSAIATHLPGRT' A
#
# COMPACT_ATOMS: atom_id res chain seq x y z
N THR A 1 -11.88 -14.18 18.07
CA THR A 1 -12.13 -14.11 16.61
C THR A 1 -12.13 -12.65 16.22
N ASN A 2 -10.96 -12.07 15.92
CA ASN A 2 -10.85 -10.62 15.73
C ASN A 2 -10.07 -10.34 14.44
N TYR A 3 -10.77 -10.42 13.31
CA TYR A 3 -10.25 -9.98 12.02
C TYR A 3 -10.77 -8.57 11.79
N LEU A 4 -9.96 -7.59 12.18
CA LEU A 4 -10.14 -6.21 11.76
C LEU A 4 -10.04 -6.17 10.22
N ARG A 5 -11.21 -6.20 9.59
CA ARG A 5 -11.49 -6.16 8.14
C ARG A 5 -10.94 -7.35 7.32
N PRO A 6 -11.82 -8.26 6.84
CA PRO A 6 -11.43 -9.35 5.95
C PRO A 6 -10.94 -8.88 4.57
N ASP A 7 -11.25 -7.62 4.18
CA ASP A 7 -10.91 -7.06 2.87
C ASP A 7 -9.49 -6.49 2.78
N ILE A 8 -8.73 -6.46 3.89
CA ILE A 8 -7.34 -6.01 3.87
C ILE A 8 -6.47 -7.15 3.33
N LYS A 9 -5.87 -6.93 2.16
CA LYS A 9 -4.90 -7.88 1.60
C LYS A 9 -3.64 -7.87 2.48
N ARG A 10 -3.37 -8.99 3.16
CA ARG A 10 -2.16 -9.20 3.98
C ARG A 10 -1.04 -9.96 3.26
N GLY A 11 -1.21 -10.24 1.97
CA GLY A 11 -0.23 -10.96 1.14
C GLY A 11 0.88 -10.05 0.59
N LYS A 12 1.74 -10.60 -0.27
CA LYS A 12 2.72 -9.82 -1.04
C LYS A 12 2.04 -8.72 -1.86
N PHE A 13 2.72 -7.60 -2.07
CA PHE A 13 2.27 -6.58 -3.02
C PHE A 13 2.23 -7.18 -4.43
N SER A 14 1.23 -6.81 -5.23
CA SER A 14 1.26 -7.09 -6.66
C SER A 14 2.35 -6.23 -7.31
N GLN A 15 2.77 -6.64 -8.49
CA GLN A 15 3.78 -5.91 -9.25
C GLN A 15 3.34 -4.46 -9.52
N GLU A 16 2.04 -4.23 -9.71
CA GLU A 16 1.45 -2.89 -9.88
C GLU A 16 1.54 -2.05 -8.59
N GLU A 17 1.26 -2.66 -7.43
CA GLU A 17 1.40 -2.01 -6.12
C GLU A 17 2.87 -1.64 -5.88
N GLU A 18 3.81 -2.54 -6.18
CA GLU A 18 5.25 -2.27 -6.05
C GLU A 18 5.72 -1.14 -6.97
N GLN A 19 5.30 -1.13 -8.24
CA GLN A 19 5.64 -0.03 -9.17
C GLN A 19 5.08 1.31 -8.67
N THR A 20 3.86 1.31 -8.13
CA THR A 20 3.24 2.50 -7.56
C THR A 20 3.99 2.99 -6.34
N ILE A 21 4.39 2.08 -5.44
CA ILE A 21 5.21 2.41 -4.26
C ILE A 21 6.54 3.02 -4.69
N LEU A 22 7.26 2.40 -5.62
CA LEU A 22 8.56 2.89 -6.10
C LEU A 22 8.43 4.25 -6.78
N HIS A 23 7.43 4.41 -7.65
CA HIS A 23 7.17 5.68 -8.33
C HIS A 23 6.84 6.79 -7.33
N LEU A 24 5.90 6.55 -6.41
CA LEU A 24 5.51 7.55 -5.42
C LEU A 24 6.62 7.82 -4.41
N HIS A 25 7.45 6.83 -4.05
CA HIS A 25 8.62 7.05 -3.21
C HIS A 25 9.66 7.94 -3.91
N SER A 26 9.87 7.75 -5.22
CA SER A 26 10.73 8.62 -6.01
C SER A 26 10.21 10.07 -6.09
N VAL A 27 8.89 10.27 -6.09
CA VAL A 27 8.26 11.60 -6.22
C VAL A 27 8.08 12.30 -4.86
N LEU A 28 7.63 11.56 -3.85
CA LEU A 28 7.23 12.08 -2.54
C LEU A 28 8.30 11.90 -1.45
N GLY A 29 9.30 11.04 -1.69
CA GLY A 29 10.29 10.62 -0.70
C GLY A 29 9.68 9.74 0.40
N ASN A 30 10.18 9.86 1.63
CA ASN A 30 9.76 9.05 2.79
C ASN A 30 8.37 9.41 3.36
N LYS A 31 7.42 9.83 2.51
CA LYS A 31 6.04 10.15 2.90
C LYS A 31 5.15 8.90 2.83
N TRP A 32 5.47 7.89 3.62
CA TRP A 32 4.78 6.59 3.62
C TRP A 32 3.27 6.69 3.86
N SER A 33 2.82 7.61 4.71
CA SER A 33 1.38 7.82 4.94
C SER A 33 0.66 8.28 3.67
N ALA A 34 1.29 9.11 2.83
CA ALA A 34 0.70 9.53 1.56
C ALA A 34 0.77 8.40 0.53
N ILE A 35 1.90 7.70 0.42
CA ILE A 35 2.04 6.53 -0.47
C ILE A 35 0.96 5.48 -0.17
N ALA A 36 0.71 5.20 1.11
CA ALA A 36 -0.28 4.22 1.54
C ALA A 36 -1.72 4.61 1.15
N THR A 37 -2.06 5.90 1.06
CA THR A 37 -3.38 6.33 0.56
C THR A 37 -3.62 5.97 -0.90
N HIS A 38 -2.56 5.72 -1.67
CA HIS A 38 -2.65 5.25 -3.05
C HIS A 38 -2.71 3.72 -3.19
N LEU A 39 -2.74 2.98 -2.07
CA LEU A 39 -2.81 1.51 -2.05
C LEU A 39 -4.14 1.03 -1.44
N PRO A 40 -5.26 1.17 -2.17
CA PRO A 40 -6.57 0.79 -1.67
C PRO A 40 -6.63 -0.71 -1.33
N GLY A 41 -7.14 -1.05 -0.14
CA GLY A 41 -7.23 -2.43 0.34
C GLY A 41 -5.96 -2.96 1.03
N ARG A 42 -4.94 -2.11 1.26
CA ARG A 42 -3.75 -2.41 2.10
C ARG A 42 -3.70 -1.61 3.39
N THR A 43 -4.57 -0.61 3.54
CA THR A 43 -4.82 0.21 4.74
C THR A 43 -6.30 0.21 5.07
#